data_AF-A0A1Z1CN86-F1
#
_entry.id   AF-A0A1Z1CN86-F1
#
_cell.length_a   1.000
_cell.length_b   1.000
_cell.length_c   1.000
_cell.angle_alpha   90.00
_cell.angle_beta   90.00
_cell.angle_gamma   90.00
#
_symmetry.space_group_name_H-M   'P 1'
#
loop_
_entity.id
_entity.type
_entity.pdbx_description
1 polymer ?
#
loop_
_entity_poly.entity_id
_entity_poly.type
_entity_poly.pdbx_seq_one_letter_code
_entity_poly.pdbx_strand_id
1 'polypeptide(L)'
;MCLLAFVLATPAKDTKKPATNSCQHNCGEVYEPVCAKAKNSSKERLLTFGSPCVMANYNCQHADDPFEQKSKGECGGGVSVRLS
;
A
#
# COMPACT_ATOMS: atom_id res chain seq x y z
N MET A 1 51.60 4.21 28.82
CA MET A 1 50.14 4.04 28.73
C MET A 1 49.82 3.60 27.31
N CYS A 2 49.47 2.32 27.14
CA CYS A 2 49.17 1.69 25.85
C CYS A 2 47.79 2.11 25.34
N LEU A 3 47.67 2.51 24.07
CA LEU A 3 46.42 2.41 23.33
C LEU A 3 46.73 1.93 21.90
N LEU A 4 46.88 0.61 21.78
CA LEU A 4 46.80 -0.08 20.49
C LEU A 4 45.32 -0.09 20.09
N ALA A 5 44.95 0.74 19.12
CA ALA A 5 43.61 0.75 18.55
C ALA A 5 43.45 -0.47 17.62
N PHE A 6 42.82 -1.53 18.12
CA PHE A 6 42.39 -2.65 17.29
C PHE A 6 41.17 -2.22 16.46
N VAL A 7 41.39 -1.95 15.17
CA VAL A 7 40.29 -1.74 14.22
C VAL A 7 39.74 -3.12 13.85
N LEU A 8 38.62 -3.51 14.46
CA LEU A 8 37.86 -4.69 14.05
C LEU A 8 37.11 -4.35 12.76
N ALA A 9 37.68 -4.70 11.61
CA ALA A 9 36.96 -4.72 10.34
C ALA A 9 35.89 -5.81 10.43
N THR A 10 34.64 -5.42 10.71
CA THR A 10 33.50 -6.33 10.59
C THR A 10 33.18 -6.48 9.11
N PRO A 11 32.96 -7.70 8.58
CA PRO A 11 32.43 -7.85 7.23
C PRO A 11 31.08 -7.14 7.19
N ALA A 12 30.94 -6.19 6.27
CA ALA A 12 29.65 -5.63 5.91
C ALA A 12 28.77 -6.81 5.52
N LYS A 13 27.84 -7.18 6.40
CA LYS A 13 26.75 -8.06 6.00
C LYS A 13 26.05 -7.33 4.89
N ASP A 14 26.24 -7.79 3.66
CA ASP A 14 25.32 -7.61 2.52
C ASP A 14 23.95 -8.11 2.97
N THR A 15 23.33 -7.28 3.79
CA THR A 15 21.93 -7.37 4.10
C THR A 15 21.33 -6.88 2.82
N LYS A 16 21.05 -7.82 1.89
CA LYS A 16 20.06 -7.60 0.84
C LYS A 16 18.86 -6.99 1.56
N LYS A 17 18.77 -5.65 1.55
CA LYS A 17 17.53 -4.99 1.90
C LYS A 17 16.53 -5.66 0.97
N PRO A 18 15.48 -6.34 1.49
CA PRO A 18 14.41 -6.76 0.61
C PRO A 18 14.03 -5.52 -0.20
N ALA A 19 13.93 -5.70 -1.52
CA ALA A 19 13.73 -4.64 -2.49
C ALA A 19 12.82 -3.56 -1.89
N THR A 20 13.35 -2.35 -1.82
CA THR A 20 12.68 -1.15 -1.33
C THR A 20 11.19 -1.16 -1.63
N ASN A 21 10.34 -1.18 -0.59
CA ASN A 21 8.99 -0.62 -0.49
C ASN A 21 8.35 -0.10 -1.80
N SER A 22 8.19 -0.93 -2.83
CA SER A 22 7.55 -0.53 -4.07
C SER A 22 6.13 -1.04 -4.03
N CYS A 23 5.16 -0.12 -4.01
CA CYS A 23 3.75 -0.46 -4.12
C CYS A 23 3.48 -1.25 -5.41
N GLN A 24 2.48 -2.13 -5.38
CA GLN A 24 2.15 -3.00 -6.50
C GLN A 24 1.58 -2.19 -7.67
N HIS A 25 2.39 -1.89 -8.68
CA HIS A 25 1.94 -1.07 -9.81
C HIS A 25 1.08 -1.82 -10.86
N ASN A 26 1.12 -3.16 -10.88
CA ASN A 26 0.45 -3.96 -11.89
C ASN A 26 -0.63 -4.86 -11.27
N CYS A 27 -1.88 -4.43 -11.36
CA CYS A 27 -3.04 -5.17 -10.84
C CYS A 27 -3.78 -6.03 -11.88
N GLY A 28 -3.24 -6.15 -13.09
CA GLY A 28 -3.87 -6.85 -14.20
C GLY A 28 -5.17 -6.18 -14.67
N GLU A 29 -5.88 -6.84 -15.58
CA GLU A 29 -7.13 -6.34 -16.16
C GLU A 29 -8.38 -6.99 -15.54
N VAL A 30 -8.20 -7.81 -14.50
CA VAL A 30 -9.30 -8.51 -13.83
C VAL A 30 -10.12 -7.51 -13.03
N TYR A 31 -11.37 -7.32 -13.45
CA TYR A 31 -12.32 -6.42 -12.81
C TYR A 31 -13.14 -7.18 -11.76
N GLU A 32 -12.76 -7.00 -10.50
CA GLU A 32 -13.43 -7.54 -9.29
C GLU A 32 -13.74 -6.38 -8.34
N PRO A 33 -14.76 -5.56 -8.64
CA PRO A 33 -14.93 -4.30 -7.95
C PRO A 33 -15.14 -4.45 -6.45
N VAL A 34 -14.61 -3.49 -5.70
CA VAL A 34 -14.67 -3.42 -4.25
C VAL A 34 -15.14 -2.03 -3.84
N CYS A 35 -16.26 -1.97 -3.13
CA CYS A 35 -16.71 -0.75 -2.50
C CYS A 35 -15.93 -0.58 -1.20
N ALA A 36 -15.21 0.51 -1.08
CA ALA A 36 -14.39 0.82 0.07
C ALA A 36 -14.78 2.17 0.67
N LYS A 37 -14.53 2.32 1.97
CA LYS A 37 -14.77 3.54 2.72
C LYS A 37 -13.47 4.05 3.32
N ALA A 38 -13.29 5.37 3.37
CA ALA A 38 -12.11 5.97 4.00
C ALA A 38 -12.06 5.61 5.49
N LYS A 39 -10.88 5.17 5.97
CA LYS A 39 -10.71 4.74 7.37
C LYS A 39 -10.59 5.91 8.34
N ASN A 40 -9.95 6.99 7.90
CA ASN A 40 -9.58 8.12 8.75
C ASN A 40 -10.49 9.34 8.56
N SER A 41 -11.65 9.21 7.90
CA SER A 41 -12.54 10.34 7.63
C SER A 41 -13.75 10.35 8.57
N SER A 42 -14.05 11.53 9.13
CA SER A 42 -15.27 11.75 9.94
C SER A 42 -16.56 11.77 9.10
N LYS A 43 -16.44 11.87 7.77
CA LYS A 43 -17.57 11.79 6.83
C LYS A 43 -17.48 10.48 6.07
N GLU A 44 -18.63 9.90 5.71
CA GLU A 44 -18.65 8.73 4.85
C GLU A 44 -18.14 9.12 3.46
N ARG A 45 -16.90 8.70 3.16
CA ARG A 45 -16.30 8.83 1.84
C ARG A 45 -16.16 7.44 1.25
N LEU A 46 -16.93 7.18 0.20
CA LEU A 46 -16.92 5.92 -0.53
C LEU A 46 -16.09 6.06 -1.79
N LEU A 47 -15.43 4.97 -2.18
CA LEU A 47 -14.76 4.84 -3.46
C LEU A 47 -14.89 3.39 -3.93
N THR A 48 -15.19 3.20 -5.21
CA THR A 48 -15.11 1.88 -5.83
C THR A 48 -13.69 1.66 -6.34
N PHE A 49 -13.06 0.56 -5.96
CA PHE A 49 -11.82 0.09 -6.56
C PHE A 49 -12.12 -1.03 -7.55
N GLY A 50 -11.48 -1.04 -8.71
CA GLY A 50 -11.70 -2.03 -9.77
C GLY A 50 -11.26 -3.44 -9.40
N SER A 51 -10.37 -3.57 -8.41
CA SER A 51 -10.01 -4.86 -7.82
C SER A 51 -9.44 -4.68 -6.40
N PRO A 52 -9.37 -5.75 -5.59
CA PRO A 52 -8.68 -5.71 -4.30
C PRO A 52 -7.21 -5.30 -4.42
N CYS A 53 -6.54 -5.66 -5.53
CA CYS A 53 -5.17 -5.25 -5.81
C CYS A 53 -5.06 -3.74 -5.95
N VAL A 54 -5.97 -3.11 -6.71
CA VAL A 54 -5.97 -1.65 -6.90
C VAL A 54 -6.16 -0.92 -5.57
N MET A 55 -7.05 -1.42 -4.71
CA MET A 55 -7.23 -0.87 -3.35
C MET A 55 -5.94 -1.00 -2.51
N ALA A 56 -5.29 -2.17 -2.55
CA ALA A 56 -4.05 -2.39 -1.81
C ALA A 56 -2.90 -1.50 -2.33
N ASN A 57 -2.79 -1.33 -3.65
CA ASN A 57 -1.83 -0.42 -4.27
C ASN A 57 -2.09 1.03 -3.86
N TYR A 58 -3.35 1.48 -3.91
CA TYR A 58 -3.74 2.81 -3.47
C TYR A 58 -3.36 3.03 -2.00
N ASN A 59 -3.72 2.10 -1.11
CA ASN A 59 -3.41 2.22 0.31
C ASN A 59 -1.91 2.21 0.60
N CYS A 60 -1.12 1.51 -0.22
CA CYS A 60 0.34 1.54 -0.14
C CYS A 60 0.89 2.93 -0.54
N GLN A 61 0.35 3.53 -1.60
CA GLN A 61 0.78 4.85 -2.08
C GLN A 61 0.26 6.01 -1.20
N HIS A 62 -0.88 5.82 -0.55
CA HIS A 62 -1.61 6.82 0.24
C HIS A 62 -1.82 6.32 1.68
N ALA A 63 -0.72 6.08 2.39
CA ALA A 63 -0.76 5.52 3.75
C ALA A 63 -1.43 6.43 4.79
N ASP A 64 -1.51 7.73 4.53
CA ASP A 64 -2.15 8.76 5.36
C ASP A 64 -3.69 8.76 5.24
N ASP A 65 -4.23 8.35 4.09
CA ASP A 65 -5.68 8.32 3.80
C ASP A 65 -6.13 6.98 3.19
N PRO A 66 -5.99 5.86 3.95
CA PRO A 66 -6.31 4.54 3.45
C PRO A 66 -7.82 4.29 3.41
N PHE A 67 -8.21 3.39 2.52
CA PHE A 67 -9.56 2.86 2.40
C PHE A 67 -9.64 1.43 2.95
N GLU A 68 -10.76 1.10 3.58
CA GLU A 68 -11.10 -0.25 4.00
C GLU A 68 -12.31 -0.77 3.23
N GLN A 69 -12.30 -2.06 2.88
CA GLN A 69 -13.41 -2.68 2.17
C GLN A 69 -14.70 -2.62 3.01
N LYS A 70 -15.76 -2.08 2.41
CA LYS A 70 -17.12 -2.04 2.96
C LYS A 70 -17.96 -3.20 2.43
N SER A 71 -17.89 -3.48 1.12
CA SER A 71 -18.59 -4.59 0.49
C SER A 71 -17.89 -5.07 -0.78
N LYS A 72 -18.28 -6.25 -1.28
CA LYS A 72 -17.93 -6.70 -2.64
C LYS A 72 -18.84 -5.98 -3.64
N GLY A 73 -18.35 -5.73 -4.85
CA GLY A 73 -19.06 -4.97 -5.89
C GLY A 73 -18.79 -3.47 -5.84
N GLU A 74 -19.34 -2.73 -6.79
CA GLU A 74 -19.24 -1.27 -6.82
C GLU A 74 -20.03 -0.61 -5.70
N CYS A 75 -19.59 0.58 -5.26
CA CYS A 75 -20.40 1.43 -4.42
C CYS A 75 -21.61 1.97 -5.21
N GLY A 76 -22.82 1.90 -4.64
CA GLY A 76 -24.01 2.50 -5.23
C GLY A 76 -23.98 4.04 -5.18
N GLY A 77 -24.90 4.69 -5.89
CA GLY A 77 -25.12 6.15 -5.78
C GLY A 77 -24.19 7.03 -6.61
N GLY A 78 -23.55 6.50 -7.66
CA GLY A 78 -22.70 7.30 -8.56
C GLY A 78 -21.32 7.63 -8.00
N VAL A 79 -20.83 6.81 -7.07
CA VAL A 79 -19.48 6.92 -6.51
C VAL A 79 -18.45 6.65 -7.60
N SER A 80 -17.32 7.37 -7.57
CA SER A 80 -16.25 7.20 -8.54
C SER A 80 -15.60 5.81 -8.47
N VAL A 81 -15.10 5.36 -9.62
CA VAL A 81 -14.41 4.08 -9.78
C VAL A 81 -12.94 4.32 -10.09
N ARG A 82 -12.05 3.63 -9.37
CA ARG A 82 -10.61 3.67 -9.59
C ARG A 82 -10.11 2.31 -10.07
N LEU A 83 -9.56 2.28 -11.27
CA LEU A 83 -9.10 1.05 -11.94
C LEU A 83 -7.59 0.81 -11.81
N SER A 84 -6.82 1.78 -11.29
CA SER A 84 -5.35 1.70 -11.13
C SER A 84 -4.81 2.56 -9.97
#